data_AF-A0A934TZV3-F1
#
_entry.id   AF-A0A934TZV3-F1
#
_cell.length_a   1.000
_cell.length_b   1.000
_cell.length_c   1.000
_cell.angle_alpha   90.00
_cell.angle_beta   90.00
_cell.angle_gamma   90.00
#
_symmetry.space_group_name_H-M   'P 1'
#
loop_
_entity.id
_entity.type
_entity.pdbx_description
1 polymer ?
#
loop_
_entity_poly.entity_id
_entity_poly.type
_entity_poly.pdbx_seq_one_letter_code
_entity_poly.pdbx_strand_id
1 'polypeptide(L)' 'EGIELLVGKNNLQNEYVTNRLASSNDTWLHTKDIPGSHVVIRSTDFGEATLEEAAQLAAYFSQAKESSSVPVDYT' A
#
# COMPACT_ATOMS: atom_id res chain seq x y z
N GLU A 1 0.32 -6.87 -13.46
CA GLU A 1 -0.63 -7.99 -13.73
C GLU A 1 -2.08 -7.53 -14.00
N GLY A 2 -2.34 -6.22 -14.18
CA GLY A 2 -3.72 -5.73 -14.39
C GLY A 2 -4.58 -5.74 -13.12
N ILE A 3 -3.94 -5.94 -11.97
CA ILE A 3 -4.56 -5.97 -10.66
C ILE A 3 -4.76 -4.53 -10.17
N GLU A 4 -5.91 -4.28 -9.56
CA GLU A 4 -6.23 -2.96 -9.02
C GLU A 4 -5.47 -2.70 -7.72
N LEU A 5 -4.77 -1.56 -7.67
CA LEU A 5 -4.09 -1.04 -6.48
C LEU A 5 -4.80 0.23 -6.01
N LEU A 6 -5.26 0.24 -4.77
CA LEU A 6 -5.88 1.42 -4.15
C LEU A 6 -4.85 2.12 -3.29
N VAL A 7 -4.72 3.45 -3.44
CA VAL A 7 -3.77 4.27 -2.68
C VAL A 7 -4.49 5.46 -2.05
N GLY A 8 -4.44 5.56 -0.72
CA GLY A 8 -4.95 6.74 -0.02
C GLY A 8 -3.93 7.89 -0.05
N LYS A 9 -4.30 9.07 -0.56
CA LYS A 9 -3.37 10.22 -0.69
C LYS A 9 -3.42 11.20 0.48
N ASN A 10 -4.27 10.95 1.47
CA ASN A 10 -4.41 11.71 2.70
C ASN A 10 -5.08 10.85 3.78
N ASN A 11 -5.15 11.33 5.01
CA ASN A 11 -5.69 10.58 6.15
C ASN A 11 -7.12 10.09 5.93
N LEU A 12 -7.99 10.93 5.36
CA LEU A 12 -9.39 10.56 5.08
C LEU A 12 -9.48 9.44 4.04
N GLN A 13 -8.66 9.51 2.98
CA GLN A 13 -8.60 8.46 1.97
C GLN A 13 -7.95 7.19 2.50
N ASN A 14 -6.92 7.29 3.34
CA ASN A 14 -6.31 6.12 4.00
C ASN A 14 -7.36 5.36 4.82
N GLU A 15 -8.15 6.09 5.62
CA GLU A 15 -9.24 5.51 6.39
C GLU A 15 -10.28 4.86 5.47
N TYR A 16 -10.67 5.53 4.39
CA TYR A 16 -11.67 5.02 3.45
C TYR A 16 -11.19 3.76 2.72
N VAL A 17 -9.97 3.78 2.17
CA VAL A 17 -9.38 2.64 1.45
C VAL A 17 -9.26 1.43 2.39
N THR A 18 -8.82 1.64 3.63
CA THR A 18 -8.54 0.56 4.58
C THR A 18 -9.81 0.00 5.24
N ASN A 19 -10.74 0.88 5.64
CA ASN A 19 -11.89 0.46 6.47
C ASN A 19 -13.19 0.32 5.68
N ARG A 20 -13.27 0.83 4.44
CA ARG A 20 -14.53 0.83 3.66
C ARG A 20 -14.40 0.11 2.33
N LEU A 21 -13.27 0.28 1.63
CA LEU A 21 -13.06 -0.38 0.35
C LEU A 21 -12.45 -1.77 0.51
N ALA A 22 -11.38 -1.90 1.30
CA ALA A 22 -10.66 -3.15 1.48
C ALA A 22 -11.57 -4.26 2.03
N SER A 23 -11.35 -5.46 1.50
CA SER A 23 -11.94 -6.71 1.97
C SER A 23 -10.96 -7.40 2.92
N SER A 24 -11.45 -8.29 3.78
CA SER A 24 -10.63 -9.06 4.72
C SER A 24 -9.58 -9.96 4.05
N ASN A 25 -9.72 -10.22 2.75
CA ASN A 25 -8.79 -11.06 1.98
C ASN A 25 -7.82 -10.23 1.12
N ASP A 26 -7.92 -8.91 1.14
CA ASP A 26 -7.00 -8.07 0.39
C ASP A 26 -5.71 -7.88 1.16
N THR A 27 -4.60 -7.75 0.44
CA THR A 27 -3.31 -7.42 1.05
C THR A 27 -3.21 -5.92 1.25
N TRP A 28 -2.92 -5.50 2.47
CA TRP A 28 -2.70 -4.10 2.83
C TRP A 28 -1.21 -3.85 3.06
N LEU A 29 -0.71 -2.68 2.63
CA LEU A 29 0.68 -2.28 2.77
C LEU A 29 0.82 -0.85 3.31
N HIS A 30 1.86 -0.64 4.12
CA HIS A 30 2.23 0.67 4.65
C HIS A 30 3.70 0.73 5.04
N THR A 31 4.30 1.92 5.00
CA THR A 31 5.69 2.11 5.43
C THR A 31 5.85 1.88 6.93
N LYS A 32 6.78 1.00 7.30
CA LYS A 32 7.03 0.62 8.69
C LYS A 32 7.53 1.81 9.51
N ASP A 33 6.81 2.12 10.58
CA ASP A 33 7.13 3.19 11.54
C ASP A 33 7.28 4.60 10.94
N ILE A 34 6.84 4.79 9.68
CA ILE A 34 6.98 6.03 8.93
C ILE A 34 5.60 6.48 8.46
N PRO A 35 5.22 7.76 8.62
CA PRO A 35 3.97 8.25 8.07
C PRO A 35 3.95 8.16 6.55
N GLY A 36 2.86 7.60 6.00
CA GLY A 36 2.70 7.39 4.56
C GLY A 36 1.30 6.92 4.18
N SER A 37 1.11 6.71 2.88
CA SER A 37 -0.13 6.23 2.28
C SER A 37 -0.42 4.78 2.59
N HIS A 38 -1.70 4.47 2.81
CA HIS A 38 -2.18 3.08 2.86
C HIS A 38 -2.40 2.59 1.43
N VAL A 39 -1.84 1.42 1.11
CA VAL A 39 -1.97 0.78 -0.20
C VAL A 39 -2.69 -0.56 -0.03
N VAL A 40 -3.63 -0.88 -0.92
CA VAL A 40 -4.38 -2.15 -0.90
C VAL A 40 -4.32 -2.81 -2.26
N ILE A 41 -3.95 -4.09 -2.30
CA ILE A 41 -3.99 -4.96 -3.48
C ILE A 41 -5.35 -5.65 -3.52
N ARG A 42 -6.16 -5.37 -4.55
CA ARG A 42 -7.52 -5.91 -4.70
C ARG A 42 -7.51 -7.28 -5.40
N SER A 43 -6.66 -8.19 -4.92
CA SER A 43 -6.58 -9.57 -5.38
C SER A 43 -6.00 -10.46 -4.28
N THR A 44 -6.40 -11.73 -4.29
CA THR A 44 -5.80 -12.80 -3.46
C THR A 44 -4.76 -13.61 -4.23
N ASP A 45 -4.73 -13.46 -5.54
CA ASP A 45 -3.80 -14.13 -6.45
C ASP A 45 -3.02 -13.04 -7.19
N PHE A 46 -1.78 -12.84 -6.77
CA PHE A 46 -0.88 -11.85 -7.34
C PHE A 46 0.57 -12.34 -7.22
N GLY A 47 1.38 -12.02 -8.22
CA GLY A 47 2.81 -12.31 -8.19
C GLY A 47 3.61 -11.30 -7.37
N GLU A 48 4.89 -11.63 -7.19
CA GLU A 48 5.87 -10.78 -6.50
C GLU A 48 5.96 -9.38 -7.12
N ALA A 49 5.81 -9.25 -8.44
CA ALA A 49 5.83 -7.96 -9.13
C ALA A 49 4.73 -6.99 -8.65
N THR A 50 3.50 -7.48 -8.42
CA THR A 50 2.42 -6.64 -7.88
C THR A 50 2.68 -6.27 -6.42
N LEU A 51 3.25 -7.17 -5.63
CA LEU A 51 3.63 -6.87 -4.25
C LEU A 51 4.71 -5.77 -4.19
N GLU A 52 5.73 -5.88 -5.03
CA GLU A 52 6.80 -4.88 -5.16
C GLU A 52 6.26 -3.52 -5.62
N GLU A 53 5.38 -3.51 -6.63
CA GLU A 53 4.76 -2.28 -7.12
C GLU A 53 3.94 -1.59 -6.01
N ALA A 54 3.15 -2.35 -5.26
CA ALA A 54 2.39 -1.83 -4.14
C ALA A 54 3.29 -1.28 -3.02
N ALA A 55 4.41 -1.96 -2.72
CA ALA A 55 5.39 -1.50 -1.74
C ALA A 55 6.11 -0.22 -2.19
N GLN A 56 6.44 -0.13 -3.48
CA GLN A 56 7.02 1.09 -4.06
C GLN A 56 6.06 2.27 -3.97
N LEU A 57 4.76 2.05 -4.19
CA LEU A 57 3.74 3.09 -4.02
C LEU A 57 3.66 3.55 -2.56
N ALA A 58 3.64 2.62 -1.60
CA ALA A 58 3.62 2.94 -0.17
C ALA A 58 4.85 3.78 0.22
N ALA A 59 6.05 3.37 -0.22
CA ALA A 59 7.29 4.11 0.01
C ALA A 59 7.31 5.48 -0.66
N TYR A 60 6.87 5.58 -1.92
CA TYR A 60 6.87 6.82 -2.69
C TYR A 60 5.93 7.88 -2.10
N PHE A 61 4.77 7.47 -1.58
CA PHE A 61 3.82 8.36 -0.93
C PHE A 61 4.02 8.45 0.60
N SER A 62 5.21 8.11 1.09
CA SER A 62 5.61 8.29 2.48
C SER A 62 6.51 9.51 2.68
N GLN A 63 6.76 9.85 3.94
CA GLN A 63 7.78 10.84 4.29
C GLN A 63 9.21 10.37 3.95
N ALA A 64 9.43 9.08 3.72
CA ALA A 64 10.73 8.52 3.41
C ALA A 64 11.01 8.36 1.91
N LYS A 65 10.21 8.98 1.03
CA LYS A 65 10.32 8.86 -0.44
C LYS A 65 11.71 9.13 -1.05
N GLU A 66 12.55 9.93 -0.38
CA GLU A 66 13.91 10.26 -0.82
C GLU A 66 14.96 9.25 -0.31
N SER A 67 14.56 8.30 0.53
CA SER A 67 15.45 7.30 1.10
C SER A 67 15.73 6.19 0.10
N SER A 68 16.97 5.70 0.08
CA SER A 68 17.38 4.61 -0.83
C SER A 68 16.77 3.25 -0.48
N SER A 69 16.31 3.09 0.76
CA SER A 69 15.66 1.87 1.25
C SER A 69 14.61 2.25 2.28
N VAL A 70 13.36 1.89 2.04
CA VAL A 70 12.22 2.17 2.91
C VAL A 70 11.58 0.84 3.30
N PRO A 71 11.53 0.49 4.59
CA PRO A 71 10.84 -0.72 5.03
C PRO A 71 9.32 -0.56 4.86
N VAL A 72 8.68 -1.57 4.29
CA VAL A 72 7.22 -1.64 4.08
C VAL A 72 6.72 -2.91 4.73
N ASP A 73 5.72 -2.78 5.59
CA ASP A 73 5.00 -3.91 6.17
C ASP A 73 3.76 -4.20 5.34
N TYR A 74 3.37 -5.48 5.27
CA TYR A 74 2.13 -5.91 4.63
C TYR A 74 1.41 -6.99 5.46
N THR A 75 0.09 -7.06 5.33
CA THR A 75 -0.77 -8.06 5.98
C THR A 75 -1.83 -8.60 5.04
#